data_AF-A0A524IW64-F1
#
_entry.id   AF-A0A524IW64-F1
#
_cell.length_a   1.000
_cell.length_b   1.000
_cell.length_c   1.000
_cell.angle_alpha   90.00
_cell.angle_beta   90.00
_cell.angle_gamma   90.00
#
_symmetry.space_group_name_H-M   'P 1'
#
loop_
_entity.id
_entity.type
_entity.pdbx_description
1 polymer ?
#
loop_
_entity_poly.entity_id
_entity_poly.type
_entity_poly.pdbx_seq_one_letter_code
_entity_poly.pdbx_strand_id
1 'polypeptide(L)'
;MKQQQNNNTNKGGLKIIPLGGLGEVGANMMVYEYDNQIMIVDTGLMFPENDMLGIDYIIPDITYLAARKNQVKGIVITHGHEDHTGAIRHVLEVINAPIYATPLTRGLLEVKLAKNGQTQKAHIETVHAGDS
;
A
#
# COMPACT_ATOMS: atom_id res chain seq x y z
N MET A 1 36.49 -19.29 34.24
CA MET A 1 35.53 -18.22 33.89
C MET A 1 34.81 -18.65 32.62
N LYS A 2 33.52 -18.99 32.71
CA LYS A 2 32.72 -19.44 31.56
C LYS A 2 32.34 -18.22 30.73
N GLN A 3 32.73 -18.20 29.45
CA GLN A 3 32.27 -17.22 28.47
C GLN A 3 30.76 -17.39 28.30
N GLN A 4 29.99 -16.33 28.60
CA GLN A 4 28.57 -16.27 28.27
C GLN A 4 28.43 -16.20 26.75
N GLN A 5 27.81 -17.21 26.17
CA GLN A 5 27.33 -17.19 24.80
C GLN A 5 26.17 -16.17 24.73
N ASN A 6 26.40 -15.05 24.04
CA ASN A 6 25.34 -14.11 23.68
C ASN A 6 24.45 -14.77 22.60
N ASN A 7 23.39 -15.44 23.04
CA ASN A 7 22.29 -15.85 22.18
C ASN A 7 21.46 -14.62 21.80
N ASN A 8 21.95 -13.81 20.88
CA ASN A 8 21.22 -12.66 20.36
C ASN A 8 20.28 -13.14 19.24
N THR A 9 19.24 -13.90 19.60
CA THR A 9 18.14 -14.23 18.68
C THR A 9 17.13 -13.09 18.67
N ASN A 10 17.54 -11.89 18.24
CA ASN A 10 16.59 -10.83 17.93
C ASN A 10 15.98 -11.15 16.56
N LYS A 11 15.08 -12.13 16.52
CA LYS A 11 14.16 -12.27 15.38
C LYS A 11 13.31 -11.00 15.39
N GLY A 12 13.48 -10.14 14.39
CA GLY A 12 12.73 -8.88 14.28
C GLY A 12 11.24 -9.13 14.43
N GLY A 13 10.54 -8.26 15.16
CA GLY A 13 9.08 -8.35 15.30
C GLY A 13 8.37 -7.88 14.03
N LEU A 14 7.25 -8.53 13.69
CA LEU A 14 6.33 -8.01 12.67
C LEU A 14 5.64 -6.75 13.22
N LYS A 15 5.74 -5.65 12.48
CA LYS A 15 4.97 -4.44 12.75
C LYS A 15 3.78 -4.39 11.82
N ILE A 16 2.62 -4.03 12.36
CA ILE A 16 1.38 -3.81 11.63
C ILE A 16 0.99 -2.35 11.88
N ILE A 17 1.00 -1.54 10.83
CA ILE A 17 0.88 -0.08 10.93
C ILE A 17 -0.28 0.34 10.02
N PRO A 18 -1.46 0.67 10.57
CA PRO A 18 -2.55 1.26 9.81
C PRO A 18 -2.17 2.71 9.48
N LEU A 19 -2.07 3.04 8.19
CA LEU A 19 -1.91 4.42 7.72
C LEU A 19 -3.26 5.07 7.36
N GLY A 20 -4.29 4.26 7.13
CA GLY A 20 -5.68 4.69 6.98
C GLY A 20 -6.66 3.51 7.04
N GLY A 21 -7.94 3.80 7.23
CA GLY A 21 -9.02 2.81 7.33
C GLY A 21 -9.25 2.22 8.74
N LEU A 22 -8.47 2.64 9.75
CA LEU A 22 -8.70 2.24 11.14
C LEU A 22 -9.44 3.35 11.90
N GLY A 23 -10.66 3.07 12.34
CA GLY A 23 -11.49 4.05 13.05
C GLY A 23 -12.24 5.03 12.13
N GLU A 24 -12.19 4.80 10.82
CA GLU A 24 -12.83 5.59 9.77
C GLU A 24 -13.37 4.69 8.65
N VAL A 25 -14.16 5.24 7.72
CA VAL A 25 -14.66 4.53 6.53
C VAL A 25 -14.03 5.16 5.29
N GLY A 26 -13.14 4.42 4.63
CA GLY A 26 -12.39 4.92 3.49
C GLY A 26 -10.87 4.85 3.73
N ALA A 27 -10.12 5.30 2.74
CA ALA A 27 -8.67 5.52 2.84
C ALA A 27 -7.88 4.27 3.32
N ASN A 28 -8.33 3.06 3.00
CA ASN A 28 -7.70 1.83 3.49
C ASN A 28 -6.24 1.75 3.02
N MET A 29 -5.31 1.66 3.98
CA MET A 29 -3.89 1.42 3.72
C MET A 29 -3.24 0.81 4.95
N MET A 30 -2.86 -0.47 4.85
CA MET A 30 -2.19 -1.18 5.92
C MET A 30 -0.75 -1.53 5.54
N VAL A 31 0.18 -1.27 6.45
CA VAL A 31 1.60 -1.56 6.27
C VAL A 31 2.00 -2.72 7.16
N TYR A 32 2.62 -3.73 6.55
CA TYR A 32 3.29 -4.83 7.22
C TYR A 32 4.79 -4.65 7.05
N GLU A 33 5.53 -4.56 8.16
CA GLU A 33 6.97 -4.44 8.14
C GLU A 33 7.62 -5.58 8.93
N TYR A 34 8.55 -6.27 8.28
CA TYR A 34 9.37 -7.31 8.89
C TYR A 34 10.78 -7.25 8.32
N ASP A 35 11.80 -7.27 9.17
CA ASP A 35 13.21 -7.25 8.78
C ASP A 35 13.56 -6.17 7.73
N ASN A 36 13.09 -4.94 7.97
CA ASN A 36 13.27 -3.79 7.08
C ASN A 36 12.70 -3.98 5.66
N GLN A 37 11.75 -4.89 5.49
CA GLN A 37 10.96 -5.07 4.28
C GLN A 37 9.52 -4.66 4.55
N ILE A 38 8.94 -3.91 3.63
CA ILE A 38 7.59 -3.36 3.75
C ILE A 38 6.70 -3.96 2.67
N MET A 39 5.53 -4.42 3.08
CA MET A 39 4.41 -4.75 2.20
C MET A 39 3.24 -3.82 2.53
N ILE A 40 2.61 -3.29 1.49
CA ILE A 40 1.42 -2.45 1.61
C ILE A 40 0.21 -3.27 1.19
N VAL A 41 -0.88 -3.20 1.94
CA VAL A 41 -2.19 -3.71 1.55
C VAL A 41 -3.13 -2.53 1.36
N ASP A 42 -3.63 -2.41 0.13
CA ASP A 42 -4.50 -1.34 -0.36
C ASP A 42 -3.92 0.07 -0.32
N THR A 43 -4.51 0.94 -1.14
CA THR A 43 -4.15 2.35 -1.34
C THR A 43 -5.42 3.16 -1.58
N GLY A 44 -6.30 3.19 -0.59
CA GLY A 44 -7.62 3.80 -0.66
C GLY A 44 -7.64 5.33 -0.65
N LEU A 45 -8.75 5.90 -1.12
CA LEU A 45 -9.14 7.27 -0.80
C LEU A 45 -10.38 7.30 0.11
N MET A 46 -10.66 8.45 0.70
CA MET A 46 -11.92 8.74 1.40
C MET A 46 -12.60 9.93 0.73
N PHE A 47 -13.93 9.91 0.65
CA PHE A 47 -14.69 11.06 0.18
C PHE A 47 -14.82 12.11 1.29
N PRO A 48 -14.80 13.40 0.95
CA PRO A 48 -14.88 14.48 1.93
C PRO A 48 -16.25 14.56 2.61
N GLU A 49 -16.29 15.14 3.80
CA GLU A 49 -17.54 15.50 4.47
C GLU A 49 -18.19 16.74 3.84
N ASN A 50 -19.47 16.97 4.14
CA ASN A 50 -20.27 18.03 3.49
C ASN A 50 -19.74 19.46 3.72
N ASP A 51 -18.97 19.69 4.78
CA ASP A 51 -18.39 20.98 5.14
C ASP A 51 -16.99 21.22 4.55
N MET A 52 -16.39 20.20 3.94
CA MET A 52 -15.08 20.24 3.30
C MET A 52 -15.17 20.77 1.85
N LEU A 53 -15.62 22.01 1.71
CA LEU A 53 -15.87 22.63 0.40
C LEU A 53 -14.59 22.74 -0.44
N GLY A 54 -14.66 22.26 -1.68
CA GLY A 54 -13.57 22.32 -2.66
C GLY A 54 -12.55 21.19 -2.56
N ILE A 55 -12.72 20.25 -1.63
CA ILE A 55 -11.95 19.00 -1.58
C ILE A 55 -12.65 17.96 -2.47
N ASP A 56 -11.90 17.27 -3.32
CA ASP A 56 -12.44 16.19 -4.17
C ASP A 56 -12.39 14.82 -3.45
N TYR A 57 -11.28 14.54 -2.78
CA TYR A 57 -11.04 13.31 -2.01
C TYR A 57 -9.85 13.49 -1.06
N ILE A 58 -9.75 12.60 -0.08
CA ILE A 58 -8.72 12.54 0.97
C ILE A 58 -7.92 11.24 0.79
N ILE A 59 -6.62 11.26 1.06
CA ILE A 59 -5.73 10.09 1.00
C ILE A 59 -4.92 9.95 2.31
N PRO A 60 -4.43 8.74 2.64
CA PRO A 60 -3.53 8.54 3.79
C PRO A 60 -2.24 9.35 3.69
N ASP A 61 -1.69 9.75 4.85
CA ASP A 61 -0.34 10.32 4.92
C ASP A 61 0.71 9.22 4.69
N ILE A 62 1.38 9.30 3.54
CA ILE A 62 2.41 8.32 3.12
C ILE A 62 3.83 8.72 3.52
N THR A 63 4.03 9.72 4.38
CA THR A 63 5.37 10.17 4.82
C THR A 63 6.21 9.04 5.40
N TYR A 64 5.58 8.11 6.13
CA TYR A 64 6.23 6.90 6.65
C TYR A 64 6.89 6.07 5.55
N LEU A 65 6.16 5.87 4.45
CA LEU A 65 6.57 5.09 3.29
C LEU A 65 7.56 5.86 2.42
N ALA A 66 7.35 7.16 2.22
CA ALA A 66 8.23 8.02 1.44
C ALA A 66 9.68 8.00 1.95
N ALA A 67 9.85 8.07 3.28
CA ALA A 67 11.16 7.96 3.94
C ALA A 67 11.83 6.58 3.77
N ARG A 68 11.05 5.55 3.45
CA ARG A 68 11.47 4.13 3.39
C ARG A 68 11.17 3.48 2.04
N LYS A 69 10.99 4.27 0.98
CA LYS A 69 10.49 3.79 -0.33
C LYS A 69 11.25 2.58 -0.90
N ASN A 70 12.56 2.49 -0.66
CA ASN A 70 13.41 1.37 -1.13
C ASN A 70 13.18 0.05 -0.37
N GLN A 71 12.50 0.12 0.78
CA GLN A 71 12.16 -1.03 1.62
C GLN A 71 10.83 -1.67 1.20
N VAL A 72 10.00 -0.95 0.42
CA VAL A 72 8.73 -1.46 -0.08
C VAL A 72 8.99 -2.53 -1.15
N LYS A 73 8.49 -3.74 -0.91
CA LYS A 73 8.68 -4.91 -1.78
C LYS A 73 7.47 -5.23 -2.64
N GLY A 74 6.29 -4.77 -2.24
CA GLY A 74 5.07 -4.98 -3.01
C GLY A 74 3.88 -4.23 -2.43
N ILE A 75 2.89 -4.03 -3.30
CA ILE A 75 1.59 -3.45 -2.98
C ILE A 75 0.55 -4.50 -3.37
N VAL A 76 -0.20 -5.00 -2.40
CA VAL A 76 -1.30 -5.93 -2.65
C VAL A 76 -2.59 -5.14 -2.66
N ILE A 77 -3.39 -5.28 -3.72
CA ILE A 77 -4.71 -4.66 -3.83
C ILE A 77 -5.77 -5.75 -3.72
N THR A 78 -6.61 -5.63 -2.70
CA THR A 78 -7.62 -6.64 -2.36
C THR A 78 -8.74 -6.68 -3.38
N HIS A 79 -9.30 -5.51 -3.73
CA HIS A 79 -10.36 -5.36 -4.72
C HIS A 79 -10.42 -3.94 -5.30
N GLY A 80 -11.28 -3.73 -6.29
CA GLY A 80 -11.29 -2.52 -7.13
C GLY A 80 -12.07 -1.31 -6.64
N HIS A 81 -12.57 -1.28 -5.40
CA HIS A 81 -13.28 -0.09 -4.90
C HIS A 81 -12.32 1.09 -4.65
N GLU A 82 -12.85 2.31 -4.69
CA GLU A 82 -12.07 3.55 -4.55
C GLU A 82 -11.45 3.70 -3.15
N ASP A 83 -12.13 3.21 -2.12
CA ASP A 83 -11.60 3.14 -0.76
C ASP A 83 -10.47 2.12 -0.57
N HIS A 84 -10.11 1.37 -1.61
CA HIS A 84 -8.95 0.46 -1.64
C HIS A 84 -7.94 0.79 -2.74
N THR A 85 -8.31 1.55 -3.76
CA THR A 85 -7.46 1.82 -4.93
C THR A 85 -7.29 3.30 -5.28
N GLY A 86 -8.06 4.18 -4.64
CA GLY A 86 -8.19 5.58 -5.04
C GLY A 86 -6.93 6.41 -4.92
N ALA A 87 -6.04 6.08 -3.97
CA ALA A 87 -4.78 6.77 -3.75
C ALA A 87 -3.60 6.19 -4.56
N ILE A 88 -3.77 5.11 -5.33
CA ILE A 88 -2.67 4.40 -5.99
C ILE A 88 -1.74 5.30 -6.82
N ARG A 89 -2.30 6.31 -7.51
CA ARG A 89 -1.51 7.26 -8.32
C ARG A 89 -0.52 8.05 -7.47
N HIS A 90 -0.96 8.55 -6.31
CA HIS A 90 -0.15 9.31 -5.37
C HIS A 90 0.95 8.43 -4.77
N VAL A 91 0.62 7.17 -4.48
CA VAL A 91 1.59 6.18 -3.98
C VAL A 91 2.68 5.91 -5.01
N LEU A 92 2.30 5.71 -6.29
CA LEU A 92 3.24 5.40 -7.37
C LEU A 92 4.13 6.57 -7.82
N GLU A 93 3.82 7.79 -7.43
CA GLU A 93 4.72 8.94 -7.64
C GLU A 93 5.97 8.87 -6.75
N VAL A 94 5.84 8.21 -5.59
CA VAL A 94 6.89 8.14 -4.57
C VAL A 94 7.52 6.75 -4.49
N ILE A 95 6.71 5.70 -4.67
CA ILE A 95 7.06 4.31 -4.46
C ILE A 95 7.08 3.58 -5.80
N ASN A 96 8.16 2.86 -6.07
CA ASN A 96 8.27 1.98 -7.23
C ASN A 96 8.39 0.53 -6.76
N ALA A 97 7.26 -0.19 -6.72
CA ALA A 97 7.16 -1.57 -6.28
C ALA A 97 6.13 -2.33 -7.14
N PRO A 98 6.23 -3.66 -7.28
CA PRO A 98 5.22 -4.45 -7.97
C PRO A 98 3.87 -4.37 -7.26
N ILE A 99 2.81 -4.31 -8.06
CA ILE A 99 1.43 -4.33 -7.60
C ILE A 99 0.85 -5.71 -7.89
N TYR A 100 0.28 -6.35 -6.88
CA TYR A 100 -0.41 -7.63 -7.00
C TYR A 100 -1.92 -7.39 -6.94
N ALA A 101 -2.65 -7.82 -7.95
CA ALA A 101 -4.09 -7.58 -8.04
C ALA A 101 -4.82 -8.71 -8.76
N THR A 102 -6.08 -8.94 -8.42
CA THR A 102 -6.95 -9.87 -9.14
C THR A 102 -7.32 -9.35 -10.52
N PRO A 103 -7.75 -10.20 -11.48
CA PRO A 103 -7.97 -9.79 -12.87
C PRO A 103 -8.89 -8.56 -13.04
N LEU A 104 -10.01 -8.52 -12.31
CA LEU A 104 -10.93 -7.38 -12.35
C LEU A 104 -10.28 -6.12 -11.77
N THR A 105 -9.63 -6.25 -10.61
CA THR A 105 -8.94 -5.15 -9.93
C THR A 105 -7.82 -4.59 -10.81
N ARG A 106 -7.03 -5.44 -11.45
CA ARG A 106 -6.01 -5.03 -12.42
C ARG A 106 -6.62 -4.21 -13.55
N GLY A 107 -7.70 -4.68 -14.17
CA GLY A 107 -8.35 -3.93 -15.26
C GLY A 107 -8.82 -2.54 -14.81
N LEU A 108 -9.38 -2.43 -13.62
CA LEU A 108 -9.77 -1.14 -13.03
C LEU A 108 -8.56 -0.24 -12.75
N LEU A 109 -7.46 -0.80 -12.22
CA LEU A 109 -6.21 -0.09 -12.00
C LEU A 109 -5.59 0.40 -13.32
N GLU A 110 -5.57 -0.43 -14.37
CA GLU A 110 -5.05 -0.04 -15.69
C GLU A 110 -5.83 1.16 -16.27
N VAL A 111 -7.17 1.13 -16.21
CA VAL A 111 -8.01 2.27 -16.62
C VAL A 111 -7.74 3.50 -15.77
N LYS A 112 -7.57 3.32 -14.45
CA LYS A 112 -7.23 4.41 -13.53
C LYS A 112 -5.85 4.98 -13.84
N LEU A 113 -4.84 4.19 -14.14
CA LEU A 113 -3.47 4.67 -14.38
C LEU A 113 -3.28 5.24 -15.80
N ALA A 114 -4.05 4.76 -16.78
CA ALA A 114 -4.01 5.21 -18.17
C ALA A 114 -4.31 6.70 -18.33
N LYS A 115 -5.22 7.25 -17.53
CA LYS A 115 -5.66 8.65 -17.61
C LYS A 115 -4.54 9.69 -17.40
N ASN A 116 -3.41 9.29 -16.81
CA ASN A 116 -2.31 10.21 -16.45
C ASN A 116 -0.96 9.83 -17.10
N GLY A 117 -0.93 8.92 -18.08
CA GLY A 117 0.33 8.46 -18.70
C GLY A 117 1.24 7.65 -17.77
N GLN A 118 0.76 7.27 -16.58
CA GLN A 118 1.50 6.48 -15.58
C GLN A 118 1.51 4.98 -15.87
N THR A 119 0.85 4.52 -16.93
CA THR A 119 0.78 3.10 -17.31
C THR A 119 2.16 2.46 -17.50
N GLN A 120 3.19 3.25 -17.86
CA GLN A 120 4.55 2.73 -18.06
C GLN A 120 5.35 2.57 -16.76
N LYS A 121 4.89 3.11 -15.62
CA LYS A 121 5.58 3.02 -14.32
C LYS A 121 5.12 1.86 -13.45
N ALA A 122 3.89 1.38 -13.64
CA ALA A 122 3.30 0.37 -12.78
C ALA A 122 3.60 -1.04 -13.31
N HIS A 123 4.39 -1.81 -12.57
CA HIS A 123 4.49 -3.25 -12.77
C HIS A 123 3.34 -3.93 -12.04
N ILE A 124 2.27 -4.31 -12.76
CA ILE A 124 1.09 -4.97 -12.17
C ILE A 124 1.11 -6.45 -12.53
N GLU A 125 1.22 -7.30 -11.51
CA GLU A 125 1.15 -8.75 -11.59
C GLU A 125 -0.27 -9.21 -11.26
N THR A 126 -0.88 -9.95 -12.20
CA THR A 126 -2.19 -10.57 -11.96
C THR A 126 -2.01 -11.78 -11.06
N VAL A 127 -2.79 -11.85 -9.98
CA VAL A 127 -2.88 -13.02 -9.09
C VAL A 127 -4.32 -13.53 -9.02
N HIS A 128 -4.50 -14.83 -8.87
CA HIS A 128 -5.80 -15.47 -8.64
C HIS A 128 -5.93 -15.94 -7.20
N ALA A 129 -7.17 -16.05 -6.74
CA ALA A 129 -7.44 -16.58 -5.41
C ALA A 129 -6.95 -18.04 -5.33
N GLY A 130 -6.05 -18.32 -4.39
CA GLY A 130 -5.46 -19.65 -4.20
C GLY A 130 -4.14 -19.89 -4.92
N ASP A 131 -3.60 -18.92 -5.66
CA ASP A 131 -2.25 -19.01 -6.22
C ASP A 131 -1.19 -19.07 -5.10
N SER A 132 -0.11 -19.82 -5.32
CA SER A 132 1.01 -20.05 -4.37
C SER A 132 2.38 -19.82 -4.99
#